data_AF-A0A7Z9XGS7-F1
#
_entry.id   AF-A0A7Z9XGS7-F1
#
_cell.length_a   1.000
_cell.length_b   1.000
_cell.length_c   1.000
_cell.angle_alpha   90.00
_cell.angle_beta   90.00
_cell.angle_gamma   90.00
#
_symmetry.space_group_name_H-M   'P 1'
#
loop_
_entity.id
_entity.type
_entity.pdbx_description
1 polymer ?
#
loop_
_entity_poly.entity_id
_entity_poly.type
_entity_poly.pdbx_seq_one_letter_code
_entity_poly.pdbx_strand_id
1 'polypeptide(L)'
;MDLFSRSEKEMEEAARPLAERMRPKTLEAFVGQTHLLGKESLLRTAIEEDRLFSVIFWGPPGSGKTTLARIMASETKSHFETFSAVLSGVREIRAVIDEAGAQRHYHQKKTVLFVDEIHRFNKAQQDAFLPHVESGLITLIGATTENPSFEVISPLLSRARVMVLQPFSDEELSLILRRAISDKERGLGALSLEIEPNALEHIIWTADGDARAVLNNLEAAASLVKETDAGDRKITRAVAEAALQRKALQYDKHGEEHYNLISAFHKSLRGSDPDAAL
;
A
#
# COMPACT_ATOMS: atom_id res chain seq x y z
N MET A 1 -16.26 -24.47 14.72
CA MET A 1 -14.96 -23.99 14.18
C MET A 1 -13.88 -24.80 14.84
N ASP A 2 -13.05 -25.44 14.04
CA ASP A 2 -12.08 -26.46 14.48
C ASP A 2 -10.87 -25.80 15.16
N LEU A 3 -10.42 -26.33 16.30
CA LEU A 3 -9.29 -25.77 17.06
C LEU A 3 -8.00 -25.71 16.24
N PHE A 4 -7.82 -26.66 15.31
CA PHE A 4 -6.70 -26.71 14.37
C PHE A 4 -6.73 -25.58 13.33
N SER A 5 -7.93 -25.23 12.84
CA SER A 5 -8.11 -24.12 11.89
C SER A 5 -7.81 -22.74 12.48
N ARG A 6 -7.88 -22.62 13.81
CA ARG A 6 -7.57 -21.39 14.53
C ARG A 6 -6.07 -21.22 14.74
N SER A 7 -5.36 -22.28 15.12
CA SER A 7 -3.89 -22.25 15.26
C SER A 7 -3.19 -21.99 13.92
N GLU A 8 -3.71 -22.56 12.81
CA GLU A 8 -3.16 -22.31 11.47
C GLU A 8 -3.32 -20.84 11.05
N LYS A 9 -4.50 -20.24 11.28
CA LYS A 9 -4.73 -18.82 11.01
C LYS A 9 -3.86 -17.89 11.86
N GLU A 10 -3.69 -18.20 13.15
CA GLU A 10 -2.85 -17.42 14.05
C GLU A 10 -1.36 -17.50 13.64
N MET A 11 -0.89 -18.68 13.20
CA MET A 11 0.46 -18.85 12.65
C MET A 11 0.64 -18.14 11.30
N GLU A 12 -0.35 -18.20 10.42
CA GLU A 12 -0.32 -17.51 9.13
C GLU A 12 -0.34 -15.99 9.28
N GLU A 13 -1.13 -15.46 10.23
CA GLU A 13 -1.13 -14.04 10.57
C GLU A 13 0.20 -13.58 11.16
N ALA A 14 0.81 -14.39 12.03
CA ALA A 14 2.13 -14.08 12.60
C ALA A 14 3.27 -14.13 11.57
N ALA A 15 3.13 -14.92 10.51
CA ALA A 15 4.11 -15.03 9.42
C ALA A 15 4.03 -13.88 8.40
N ARG A 16 2.98 -13.05 8.43
CA ARG A 16 2.84 -11.92 7.49
C ARG A 16 3.84 -10.81 7.79
N PRO A 17 4.37 -10.12 6.77
CA PRO A 17 5.23 -8.95 6.95
C PRO A 17 4.56 -7.89 7.84
N LEU A 18 5.35 -7.17 8.64
CA LEU A 18 4.86 -6.13 9.55
C LEU A 18 4.02 -5.09 8.81
N ALA A 19 4.43 -4.72 7.58
CA ALA A 19 3.71 -3.77 6.75
C ALA A 19 2.27 -4.21 6.43
N GLU A 20 2.01 -5.52 6.32
CA GLU A 20 0.64 -6.04 6.10
C GLU A 20 -0.15 -6.08 7.41
N ARG A 21 0.46 -6.55 8.50
CA ARG A 21 -0.18 -6.63 9.83
C ARG A 21 -0.60 -5.27 10.36
N MET A 22 0.24 -4.25 10.15
CA MET A 22 0.03 -2.90 10.66
C MET A 22 -0.94 -2.04 9.83
N ARG A 23 -1.48 -2.55 8.72
CA ARG A 23 -2.48 -1.81 7.92
C ARG A 23 -3.63 -1.33 8.82
N PRO A 24 -3.94 -0.03 8.81
CA PRO A 24 -5.13 0.50 9.48
C PRO A 24 -6.41 -0.19 8.99
N LYS A 25 -7.35 -0.41 9.92
CA LYS A 25 -8.65 -1.06 9.65
C LYS A 25 -9.82 -0.07 9.60
N THR A 26 -9.63 1.15 10.08
CA THR A 26 -10.65 2.21 10.10
C THR A 26 -10.05 3.53 9.62
N LEU A 27 -10.91 4.48 9.27
CA LEU A 27 -10.49 5.82 8.85
C LEU A 27 -9.75 6.58 9.95
N GLU A 28 -10.15 6.44 11.21
CA GLU A 28 -9.53 7.13 12.36
C GLU A 28 -8.11 6.63 12.63
N ALA A 29 -7.87 5.35 12.32
CA ALA A 29 -6.54 4.77 12.45
C ALA A 29 -5.63 5.12 11.28
N PHE A 30 -6.15 5.59 10.14
CA PHE A 30 -5.36 6.01 9.00
C PHE A 30 -4.60 7.30 9.32
N VAL A 31 -3.31 7.33 9.00
CA VAL A 31 -2.44 8.51 9.24
C VAL A 31 -2.41 9.34 7.97
N GLY A 32 -2.41 10.67 8.10
CA GLY A 32 -2.18 11.59 7.00
C GLY A 32 -3.30 11.66 5.94
N GLN A 33 -2.94 12.12 4.74
CA GLN A 33 -3.86 12.38 3.61
C GLN A 33 -5.05 13.27 4.02
N THR A 34 -4.80 14.28 4.86
CA THR A 34 -5.85 15.13 5.45
C THR A 34 -6.64 15.93 4.40
N HIS A 35 -6.03 16.21 3.24
CA HIS A 35 -6.73 16.81 2.09
C HIS A 35 -7.79 15.88 1.47
N LEU A 36 -7.63 14.56 1.60
CA LEU A 36 -8.61 13.56 1.14
C LEU A 36 -9.53 13.06 2.26
N LEU A 37 -9.09 13.09 3.51
CA LEU A 37 -9.77 12.46 4.66
C LEU A 37 -10.17 13.44 5.77
N GLY A 38 -10.03 14.75 5.53
CA GLY A 38 -10.53 15.79 6.42
C GLY A 38 -12.04 15.67 6.64
N LYS A 39 -12.56 16.17 7.76
CA LYS A 39 -13.97 16.01 8.17
C LYS A 39 -14.99 16.45 7.10
N GLU A 40 -14.64 17.43 6.29
CA GLU A 40 -15.50 17.99 5.23
C GLU A 40 -15.07 17.53 3.82
N SER A 41 -14.13 16.59 3.73
CA SER A 41 -13.63 16.10 2.44
C SER A 41 -14.65 15.19 1.77
N LEU A 42 -14.74 15.32 0.44
CA LEU A 42 -15.67 14.55 -0.37
C LEU A 42 -15.55 13.04 -0.16
N LEU A 43 -14.31 12.51 -0.10
CA LEU A 43 -14.09 11.08 0.07
C LEU A 43 -14.57 10.61 1.45
N ARG A 44 -14.26 11.36 2.51
CA ARG A 44 -14.71 11.00 3.86
C ARG A 44 -16.24 10.99 3.97
N THR A 45 -16.90 12.04 3.50
CA THR A 45 -18.37 12.10 3.49
C THR A 45 -18.96 10.94 2.70
N ALA A 46 -18.40 10.59 1.54
CA ALA A 46 -18.88 9.47 0.73
C ALA A 46 -18.72 8.10 1.42
N ILE A 47 -17.67 7.92 2.21
CA ILE A 47 -17.47 6.70 3.01
C ILE A 47 -18.48 6.66 4.17
N GLU A 48 -18.58 7.74 4.95
CA GLU A 48 -19.47 7.81 6.12
C GLU A 48 -20.96 7.70 5.75
N GLU A 49 -21.35 8.20 4.57
CA GLU A 49 -22.73 8.11 4.06
C GLU A 49 -23.04 6.83 3.27
N ASP A 50 -22.09 5.90 3.10
CA ASP A 50 -22.21 4.69 2.25
C ASP A 50 -22.62 5.03 0.80
N ARG A 51 -22.02 6.11 0.26
CA ARG A 51 -22.28 6.68 -1.08
C ARG A 51 -21.00 6.72 -1.92
N LEU A 52 -20.30 5.59 -1.95
CA LEU A 52 -19.07 5.47 -2.75
C LEU A 52 -19.32 5.74 -4.24
N PHE A 53 -18.31 6.33 -4.86
CA PHE A 53 -18.22 6.56 -6.29
C PHE A 53 -16.91 5.96 -6.81
N SER A 54 -16.84 5.70 -8.11
CA SER A 54 -15.62 5.15 -8.71
C SER A 54 -14.47 6.16 -8.59
N VAL A 55 -13.30 5.67 -8.18
CA VAL A 55 -12.11 6.49 -7.88
C VAL A 55 -10.86 5.84 -8.48
N ILE A 56 -9.94 6.67 -8.96
CA ILE A 56 -8.58 6.27 -9.31
C ILE A 56 -7.64 6.95 -8.30
N PHE A 57 -7.08 6.16 -7.40
CA PHE A 57 -6.03 6.57 -6.49
C PHE A 57 -4.70 6.63 -7.23
N TRP A 58 -4.11 7.82 -7.28
CA TRP A 58 -2.81 8.07 -7.87
C TRP A 58 -1.85 8.57 -6.81
N GLY A 59 -0.68 7.94 -6.67
CA GLY A 59 0.35 8.41 -5.76
C GLY A 59 1.52 7.44 -5.67
N PRO A 60 2.61 7.81 -4.99
CA PRO A 60 3.82 7.01 -4.90
C PRO A 60 3.57 5.64 -4.22
N PRO A 61 4.49 4.67 -4.35
CA PRO A 61 4.42 3.44 -3.57
C PRO A 61 4.34 3.77 -2.06
N GLY A 62 3.68 2.89 -1.32
CA GLY A 62 3.58 3.07 0.13
C GLY A 62 2.63 4.14 0.64
N SER A 63 2.09 5.03 -0.20
CA SER A 63 1.21 6.16 0.22
C SER A 63 -0.15 5.77 0.80
N GLY A 64 -0.49 4.48 0.84
CA GLY A 64 -1.70 3.96 1.47
C GLY A 64 -2.88 3.68 0.53
N LYS A 65 -2.70 3.71 -0.80
CA LYS A 65 -3.75 3.43 -1.80
C LYS A 65 -4.54 2.14 -1.52
N THR A 66 -3.85 1.00 -1.41
CA THR A 66 -4.45 -0.31 -1.13
C THR A 66 -5.14 -0.36 0.23
N THR A 67 -4.54 0.28 1.25
CA THR A 67 -5.11 0.35 2.59
C THR A 67 -6.40 1.16 2.58
N LEU A 68 -6.42 2.31 1.92
CA LEU A 68 -7.58 3.17 1.83
C LEU A 68 -8.73 2.49 1.11
N ALA A 69 -8.46 1.78 0.01
CA ALA A 69 -9.45 0.97 -0.69
C ALA A 69 -10.10 -0.09 0.23
N ARG A 70 -9.29 -0.77 1.06
CA ARG A 70 -9.78 -1.76 2.03
C ARG A 70 -10.65 -1.13 3.12
N ILE A 71 -10.26 0.04 3.62
CA ILE A 71 -11.05 0.78 4.61
C ILE A 71 -12.38 1.22 4.02
N MET A 72 -12.37 1.81 2.82
CA MET A 72 -13.61 2.17 2.12
C MET A 72 -14.56 0.99 1.99
N ALA A 73 -14.02 -0.19 1.70
CA ALA A 73 -14.81 -1.40 1.59
C ALA A 73 -15.34 -1.93 2.93
N SER A 74 -14.55 -1.85 4.01
CA SER A 74 -14.99 -2.31 5.33
C SER A 74 -16.01 -1.40 6.00
N GLU A 75 -15.97 -0.11 5.68
CA GLU A 75 -16.90 0.90 6.20
C GLU A 75 -18.24 0.93 5.42
N THR A 76 -18.35 0.20 4.30
CA THR A 76 -19.56 0.16 3.46
C THR A 76 -20.24 -1.19 3.49
N LYS A 77 -21.55 -1.23 3.19
CA LYS A 77 -22.34 -2.48 3.16
C LYS A 77 -22.25 -3.19 1.81
N SER A 78 -21.07 -3.16 1.19
CA SER A 78 -20.83 -3.69 -0.15
C SER A 78 -20.08 -5.02 -0.10
N HIS A 79 -20.24 -5.85 -1.14
CA HIS A 79 -19.31 -6.93 -1.42
C HIS A 79 -17.98 -6.32 -1.87
N PHE A 80 -16.87 -6.83 -1.36
CA PHE A 80 -15.54 -6.33 -1.72
C PHE A 80 -14.76 -7.40 -2.44
N GLU A 81 -14.32 -7.08 -3.65
CA GLU A 81 -13.50 -7.95 -4.47
C GLU A 81 -12.19 -7.24 -4.79
N THR A 82 -11.06 -7.93 -4.61
CA THR A 82 -9.74 -7.42 -4.97
C THR A 82 -9.20 -8.12 -6.20
N PHE A 83 -8.65 -7.34 -7.11
CA PHE A 83 -8.14 -7.81 -8.38
C PHE A 83 -6.75 -7.20 -8.64
N SER A 84 -5.76 -8.04 -8.95
CA SER A 84 -4.42 -7.56 -9.31
C SER A 84 -4.28 -7.52 -10.82
N ALA A 85 -3.89 -6.37 -11.38
CA ALA A 85 -3.74 -6.23 -12.82
C ALA A 85 -2.54 -6.99 -13.41
N VAL A 86 -1.57 -7.38 -12.58
CA VAL A 86 -0.32 -8.03 -13.02
C VAL A 86 -0.53 -9.49 -13.42
N LEU A 87 -1.45 -10.19 -12.76
CA LEU A 87 -1.63 -11.64 -12.92
C LEU A 87 -2.92 -12.02 -13.67
N SER A 88 -3.69 -11.03 -14.14
CA SER A 88 -5.07 -11.25 -14.54
C SER A 88 -5.35 -10.93 -16.01
N GLY A 89 -6.03 -11.85 -16.70
CA GLY A 89 -6.52 -11.69 -18.06
C GLY A 89 -8.00 -11.28 -18.12
N VAL A 90 -8.55 -11.24 -19.34
CA VAL A 90 -9.96 -10.87 -19.59
C VAL A 90 -10.93 -11.90 -18.98
N ARG A 91 -10.51 -13.16 -18.83
CA ARG A 91 -11.34 -14.21 -18.25
C ARG A 91 -11.61 -13.97 -16.77
N GLU A 92 -10.57 -13.60 -16.03
CA GLU A 92 -10.64 -13.29 -14.60
C GLU A 92 -11.50 -12.05 -14.36
N ILE A 93 -11.41 -11.04 -15.24
CA ILE A 93 -12.27 -9.86 -15.20
C ILE A 93 -13.76 -10.26 -15.32
N ARG A 94 -14.09 -11.14 -16.27
CA ARG A 94 -15.47 -11.63 -16.45
C ARG A 94 -15.97 -12.37 -15.23
N ALA A 95 -15.15 -13.23 -14.63
CA ALA A 95 -15.55 -13.97 -13.43
C ALA A 95 -15.91 -13.03 -12.26
N VAL A 96 -15.14 -11.97 -12.06
CA VAL A 96 -15.43 -10.94 -11.04
C VAL A 96 -16.72 -10.18 -11.34
N ILE A 97 -16.98 -9.87 -12.61
CA ILE A 97 -18.22 -9.20 -13.04
C ILE A 97 -19.43 -10.11 -12.82
N ASP A 98 -19.31 -11.40 -13.15
CA ASP A 98 -20.38 -12.39 -12.96
C ASP A 98 -20.71 -12.55 -11.47
N GLU A 99 -19.69 -12.61 -10.61
CA GLU A 99 -19.85 -12.63 -9.15
C GLU A 99 -20.53 -11.35 -8.65
N ALA A 100 -20.12 -10.17 -9.13
CA ALA A 100 -20.79 -8.91 -8.79
C ALA A 100 -22.28 -8.91 -9.20
N GLY A 101 -22.59 -9.52 -10.34
CA GLY A 101 -23.96 -9.76 -10.81
C GLY A 101 -24.75 -10.66 -9.85
N ALA A 102 -24.17 -11.77 -9.41
CA ALA A 102 -24.77 -12.68 -8.45
C ALA A 102 -25.01 -12.00 -7.09
N GLN A 103 -24.04 -11.24 -6.58
CA GLN A 103 -24.18 -10.49 -5.33
C GLN A 103 -25.34 -9.48 -5.39
N ARG A 104 -25.49 -8.77 -6.51
CA ARG A 104 -26.60 -7.83 -6.71
C ARG A 104 -27.93 -8.56 -6.82
N HIS A 105 -28.00 -9.66 -7.56
CA HIS A 105 -29.23 -10.41 -7.80
C HIS A 105 -29.75 -11.11 -6.53
N TYR A 106 -28.89 -11.90 -5.86
CA TYR A 106 -29.29 -12.75 -4.74
C TYR A 106 -29.24 -12.06 -3.39
N HIS A 107 -28.34 -11.09 -3.22
CA HIS A 107 -28.10 -10.45 -1.92
C HIS A 107 -28.42 -8.96 -1.90
N GLN A 108 -28.81 -8.37 -3.04
CA GLN A 108 -29.06 -6.92 -3.18
C GLN A 108 -27.86 -6.08 -2.71
N LYS A 109 -26.65 -6.63 -2.82
CA LYS A 109 -25.40 -5.96 -2.44
C LYS A 109 -24.75 -5.34 -3.66
N LYS A 110 -24.27 -4.11 -3.50
CA LYS A 110 -23.35 -3.49 -4.46
C LYS A 110 -21.97 -4.12 -4.32
N THR A 111 -21.16 -4.06 -5.37
CA THR A 111 -19.78 -4.55 -5.35
C THR A 111 -18.81 -3.40 -5.49
N VAL A 112 -17.86 -3.31 -4.55
CA VAL A 112 -16.68 -2.46 -4.65
C VAL A 112 -15.55 -3.32 -5.22
N LEU A 113 -15.10 -2.98 -6.41
CA LEU A 113 -14.01 -3.68 -7.09
C LEU A 113 -12.73 -2.87 -6.95
N PHE A 114 -11.75 -3.41 -6.22
CA PHE A 114 -10.42 -2.82 -6.14
C PHE A 114 -9.49 -3.41 -7.20
N VAL A 115 -8.89 -2.56 -8.02
CA VAL A 115 -7.89 -2.93 -9.03
C VAL A 115 -6.57 -2.27 -8.68
N ASP A 116 -5.61 -3.07 -8.21
CA ASP A 116 -4.24 -2.58 -7.97
C ASP A 116 -3.43 -2.55 -9.27
N GLU A 117 -2.54 -1.56 -9.38
CA GLU A 117 -1.69 -1.35 -10.56
C GLU A 117 -2.49 -1.26 -11.88
N ILE A 118 -3.60 -0.52 -11.89
CA ILE A 118 -4.55 -0.47 -13.03
C ILE A 118 -3.91 -0.05 -14.36
N HIS A 119 -2.79 0.68 -14.32
CA HIS A 119 -1.99 1.03 -15.50
C HIS A 119 -1.41 -0.18 -16.24
N ARG A 120 -1.34 -1.36 -15.60
CA ARG A 120 -0.87 -2.60 -16.25
C ARG A 120 -1.90 -3.19 -17.21
N PHE A 121 -3.16 -2.75 -17.16
CA PHE A 121 -4.16 -3.20 -18.10
C PHE A 121 -4.04 -2.54 -19.46
N ASN A 122 -4.13 -3.37 -20.49
CA ASN A 122 -4.34 -2.89 -21.83
C ASN A 122 -5.73 -2.24 -21.98
N LYS A 123 -5.90 -1.49 -23.07
CA LYS A 123 -7.15 -0.79 -23.37
C LYS A 123 -8.39 -1.70 -23.35
N ALA A 124 -8.31 -2.90 -23.92
CA ALA A 124 -9.44 -3.82 -23.98
C ALA A 124 -9.86 -4.33 -22.59
N GLN A 125 -8.90 -4.55 -21.68
CA GLN A 125 -9.19 -4.90 -20.29
C GLN A 125 -9.85 -3.73 -19.55
N GLN A 126 -9.41 -2.48 -19.79
CA GLN A 126 -10.03 -1.31 -19.19
C GLN A 126 -11.46 -1.06 -19.73
N ASP A 127 -11.65 -1.21 -21.04
CA ASP A 127 -12.95 -1.08 -21.71
C ASP A 127 -13.97 -2.10 -21.15
N ALA A 128 -13.51 -3.29 -20.74
CA ALA A 128 -14.37 -4.32 -20.18
C ALA A 128 -15.06 -3.91 -18.87
N PHE A 129 -14.55 -2.91 -18.13
CA PHE A 129 -15.21 -2.42 -16.92
C PHE A 129 -16.32 -1.40 -17.19
N LEU A 130 -16.28 -0.70 -18.33
CA LEU A 130 -17.12 0.48 -18.58
C LEU A 130 -18.63 0.20 -18.42
N PRO A 131 -19.22 -0.86 -19.01
CA PRO A 131 -20.66 -1.09 -18.88
C PRO A 131 -21.10 -1.31 -17.43
N HIS A 132 -20.20 -1.87 -16.61
CA HIS A 132 -20.49 -2.24 -15.22
C HIS A 132 -20.33 -1.04 -14.27
N VAL A 133 -19.40 -0.13 -14.58
CA VAL A 133 -19.28 1.17 -13.90
C VAL A 133 -20.50 2.04 -14.23
N GLU A 134 -20.91 2.10 -15.51
CA GLU A 134 -22.06 2.90 -15.96
C GLU A 134 -23.40 2.45 -15.36
N SER A 135 -23.63 1.14 -15.32
CA SER A 135 -24.85 0.55 -14.75
C SER A 135 -24.88 0.56 -13.21
N GLY A 136 -23.80 1.00 -12.57
CA GLY A 136 -23.62 0.95 -11.13
C GLY A 136 -23.60 -0.48 -10.57
N LEU A 137 -23.28 -1.48 -11.41
CA LEU A 137 -23.07 -2.85 -10.94
C LEU A 137 -21.83 -2.92 -10.04
N ILE A 138 -20.77 -2.20 -10.42
CA ILE A 138 -19.54 -2.08 -9.66
C ILE A 138 -19.23 -0.62 -9.35
N THR A 139 -18.68 -0.38 -8.17
CA THR A 139 -17.93 0.83 -7.83
C THR A 139 -16.44 0.50 -7.95
N LEU A 140 -15.77 1.07 -8.95
CA LEU A 140 -14.37 0.77 -9.24
C LEU A 140 -13.45 1.64 -8.38
N ILE A 141 -12.52 1.01 -7.66
CA ILE A 141 -11.39 1.66 -6.99
C ILE A 141 -10.12 1.21 -7.70
N GLY A 142 -9.57 2.02 -8.60
CA GLY A 142 -8.29 1.77 -9.23
C GLY A 142 -7.14 2.38 -8.42
N ALA A 143 -5.99 1.73 -8.37
CA ALA A 143 -4.76 2.30 -7.82
C ALA A 143 -3.62 2.28 -8.85
N THR A 144 -2.84 3.35 -8.90
CA THR A 144 -1.68 3.48 -9.79
C THR A 144 -0.59 4.36 -9.19
N THR A 145 0.67 4.05 -9.49
CA THR A 145 1.83 4.94 -9.29
C THR A 145 2.06 5.84 -10.50
N GLU A 146 1.73 5.35 -11.69
CA GLU A 146 1.84 6.08 -12.95
C GLU A 146 0.75 7.13 -13.10
N ASN A 147 1.05 8.20 -13.84
CA ASN A 147 0.09 9.27 -14.09
C ASN A 147 -1.13 8.73 -14.86
N PRO A 148 -2.34 8.82 -14.28
CA PRO A 148 -3.53 8.22 -14.85
C PRO A 148 -3.94 8.81 -16.20
N SER A 149 -3.54 10.04 -16.54
CA SER A 149 -3.90 10.65 -17.83
C SER A 149 -3.26 9.96 -19.04
N PHE A 150 -2.18 9.20 -18.84
CA PHE A 150 -1.49 8.45 -19.89
C PHE A 150 -1.89 6.98 -19.90
N GLU A 151 -2.03 6.38 -18.71
CA GLU A 151 -2.19 4.93 -18.58
C GLU A 151 -3.64 4.47 -18.43
N VAL A 152 -4.55 5.36 -18.05
CA VAL A 152 -5.98 5.05 -17.90
C VAL A 152 -6.77 5.66 -19.03
N ILE A 153 -7.63 4.86 -19.66
CA ILE A 153 -8.43 5.32 -20.80
C ILE A 153 -9.39 6.44 -20.41
N SER A 154 -9.54 7.43 -21.29
CA SER A 154 -10.40 8.59 -21.05
C SER A 154 -11.86 8.24 -20.69
N PRO A 155 -12.50 7.19 -21.27
CA PRO A 155 -13.84 6.79 -20.86
C PRO A 155 -13.96 6.34 -19.40
N LEU A 156 -12.90 5.76 -18.83
CA LEU A 156 -12.89 5.33 -17.44
C LEU A 156 -12.62 6.53 -16.52
N LEU A 157 -11.68 7.40 -16.90
CA LEU A 157 -11.40 8.65 -16.20
C LEU A 157 -12.60 9.60 -16.16
N SER A 158 -13.46 9.61 -17.18
CA SER A 158 -14.66 10.44 -17.15
C SER A 158 -15.74 9.95 -16.18
N ARG A 159 -15.63 8.69 -15.71
CA ARG A 159 -16.57 8.03 -14.79
C ARG A 159 -15.99 7.80 -13.40
N ALA A 160 -14.71 8.09 -13.22
CA ALA A 160 -14.01 7.95 -11.95
C ALA A 160 -13.38 9.28 -11.53
N ARG A 161 -13.40 9.58 -10.23
CA ARG A 161 -12.66 10.72 -9.69
C ARG A 161 -11.20 10.34 -9.52
N VAL A 162 -10.28 11.15 -10.04
CA VAL A 162 -8.85 10.98 -9.72
C VAL A 162 -8.57 11.61 -8.35
N MET A 163 -8.00 10.84 -7.43
CA MET A 163 -7.61 11.29 -6.10
C MET A 163 -6.12 11.07 -5.89
N VAL A 164 -5.41 12.16 -5.59
CA VAL A 164 -3.95 12.14 -5.46
C VAL A 164 -3.56 11.91 -4.00
N LEU A 165 -2.87 10.81 -3.74
CA LEU A 165 -2.22 10.53 -2.46
C LEU A 165 -0.80 11.08 -2.49
N GLN A 166 -0.45 11.80 -1.44
CA GLN A 166 0.89 12.38 -1.26
C GLN A 166 1.82 11.37 -0.58
N PRO A 167 3.15 11.48 -0.74
CA PRO A 167 4.08 10.80 0.15
C PRO A 167 3.82 11.23 1.61
N PHE A 168 4.10 10.35 2.57
CA PHE A 168 3.95 10.68 3.99
C PHE A 168 5.03 11.65 4.45
N SER A 169 4.69 12.54 5.39
CA SER A 169 5.69 13.37 6.07
C SER A 169 6.50 12.55 7.08
N ASP A 170 7.67 13.07 7.49
CA ASP A 170 8.51 12.45 8.52
C ASP A 170 7.76 12.28 9.84
N GLU A 171 6.90 13.23 10.22
CA GLU A 171 6.07 13.15 11.42
C GLU A 171 5.01 12.04 11.29
N GLU A 172 4.40 11.90 10.13
CA GLU A 172 3.42 10.85 9.85
C GLU A 172 4.07 9.46 9.88
N LEU A 173 5.26 9.31 9.28
CA LEU A 173 6.05 8.08 9.32
C LEU A 173 6.52 7.75 10.74
N SER A 174 6.95 8.75 11.52
CA SER A 174 7.29 8.60 12.94
C SER A 174 6.12 8.08 13.76
N LEU A 175 4.91 8.60 13.52
CA LEU A 175 3.68 8.10 14.16
C LEU A 175 3.40 6.65 13.79
N ILE A 176 3.54 6.28 12.51
CA ILE A 176 3.35 4.90 12.03
C ILE A 176 4.36 3.95 12.70
N LEU A 177 5.64 4.32 12.76
CA LEU A 177 6.68 3.52 13.44
C LEU A 177 6.37 3.32 14.93
N ARG A 178 6.03 4.40 15.64
CA ARG A 178 5.73 4.32 17.08
C ARG A 178 4.54 3.41 17.35
N ARG A 179 3.49 3.48 16.52
CA ARG A 179 2.36 2.54 16.58
C ARG A 179 2.82 1.11 16.35
N ALA A 180 3.66 0.84 15.35
CA ALA A 180 4.18 -0.49 15.08
C ALA A 180 5.04 -1.06 16.21
N ILE A 181 5.87 -0.24 16.87
CA ILE A 181 6.72 -0.69 17.97
C ILE A 181 5.91 -0.99 19.25
N SER A 182 4.83 -0.25 19.49
CA SER A 182 4.03 -0.36 20.72
C SER A 182 2.85 -1.33 20.63
N ASP A 183 2.33 -1.62 19.44
CA ASP A 183 1.20 -2.53 19.23
C ASP A 183 1.62 -3.97 19.56
N LYS A 184 1.01 -4.55 20.60
CA LYS A 184 1.32 -5.90 21.11
C LYS A 184 0.65 -7.02 20.31
N GLU A 185 -0.40 -6.71 19.57
CA GLU A 185 -1.21 -7.70 18.86
C GLU A 185 -0.74 -7.89 17.42
N ARG A 186 -0.53 -6.77 16.72
CA ARG A 186 -0.17 -6.76 15.29
C ARG A 186 1.25 -6.29 15.03
N GLY A 187 1.79 -5.49 15.95
CA GLY A 187 3.10 -4.88 15.85
C GLY A 187 4.22 -5.69 16.49
N LEU A 188 5.22 -4.98 16.97
CA LEU A 188 6.42 -5.50 17.61
C LEU A 188 6.39 -5.32 19.14
N GLY A 189 5.26 -4.90 19.72
CA GLY A 189 5.15 -4.59 21.16
C GLY A 189 5.45 -5.77 22.07
N ALA A 190 5.18 -7.00 21.61
CA ALA A 190 5.52 -8.23 22.34
C ALA A 190 7.04 -8.46 22.51
N LEU A 191 7.86 -7.82 21.65
CA LEU A 191 9.31 -7.92 21.72
C LEU A 191 9.91 -6.96 22.74
N SER A 192 9.15 -5.94 23.17
CA SER A 192 9.63 -4.89 24.08
C SER A 192 10.94 -4.26 23.58
N LEU A 193 10.97 -3.91 22.29
CA LEU A 193 12.12 -3.25 21.68
C LEU A 193 12.14 -1.78 22.06
N GLU A 194 13.31 -1.28 22.39
CA GLU A 194 13.58 0.16 22.49
C GLU A 194 14.21 0.63 21.18
N ILE A 195 13.85 1.82 20.71
CA ILE A 195 14.47 2.42 19.51
C ILE A 195 15.11 3.75 19.87
N GLU A 196 16.36 3.95 19.45
CA GLU A 196 17.02 5.23 19.62
C GLU A 196 16.44 6.29 18.67
N PRO A 197 16.34 7.57 19.10
CA PRO A 197 15.89 8.65 18.23
C PRO A 197 16.63 8.69 16.89
N ASN A 198 17.97 8.59 16.92
CA ASN A 198 18.80 8.60 15.71
C ASN A 198 18.55 7.38 14.79
N ALA A 199 18.16 6.24 15.34
CA ALA A 199 17.81 5.05 14.55
C ALA A 199 16.44 5.22 13.88
N LEU A 200 15.48 5.78 14.62
CA LEU A 200 14.16 6.12 14.09
C LEU A 200 14.25 7.13 12.96
N GLU A 201 15.01 8.21 13.15
CA GLU A 201 15.26 9.23 12.12
C GLU A 201 15.91 8.62 10.87
N HIS A 202 16.91 7.75 11.05
CA HIS A 202 17.56 7.08 9.92
C HIS A 202 16.59 6.18 9.12
N ILE A 203 15.74 5.40 9.81
CA ILE A 203 14.73 4.55 9.15
C ILE A 203 13.72 5.38 8.35
N ILE A 204 13.27 6.51 8.89
CA ILE A 204 12.33 7.42 8.23
C ILE A 204 12.99 8.03 6.99
N TRP A 205 14.18 8.60 7.17
CA TRP A 205 14.92 9.27 6.10
C TRP A 205 15.15 8.33 4.91
N THR A 206 15.54 7.08 5.13
CA THR A 206 15.77 6.13 4.03
C THR A 206 14.49 5.66 3.34
N ALA A 207 13.31 5.84 3.95
CA ALA A 207 12.06 5.41 3.37
C ALA A 207 11.38 6.46 2.49
N ASP A 208 11.84 7.72 2.52
CA ASP A 208 11.43 8.79 1.60
C ASP A 208 9.90 8.89 1.39
N GLY A 209 9.15 8.94 2.49
CA GLY A 209 7.69 9.06 2.45
C GLY A 209 6.91 7.75 2.18
N ASP A 210 7.57 6.60 2.05
CA ASP A 210 6.94 5.28 1.86
C ASP A 210 6.72 4.54 3.20
N ALA A 211 5.47 4.46 3.67
CA ALA A 211 5.13 3.77 4.91
C ALA A 211 5.39 2.26 4.89
N ARG A 212 5.30 1.61 3.73
CA ARG A 212 5.62 0.17 3.57
C ARG A 212 7.13 -0.04 3.73
N ALA A 213 7.95 0.82 3.11
CA ALA A 213 9.39 0.79 3.25
C ALA A 213 9.82 1.00 4.70
N VAL A 214 9.26 2.01 5.38
CA VAL A 214 9.47 2.26 6.82
C VAL A 214 9.21 1.02 7.67
N LEU A 215 8.05 0.39 7.52
CA LEU A 215 7.68 -0.78 8.32
C LEU A 215 8.55 -2.00 8.01
N ASN A 216 8.92 -2.21 6.75
CA ASN A 216 9.83 -3.27 6.35
C ASN A 216 11.25 -3.06 6.91
N ASN A 217 11.72 -1.81 6.94
CA ASN A 217 13.02 -1.44 7.48
C ASN A 217 13.06 -1.63 9.01
N LEU A 218 11.98 -1.26 9.71
CA LEU A 218 11.83 -1.54 11.14
C LEU A 218 11.83 -3.06 11.41
N GLU A 219 11.09 -3.85 10.63
CA GLU A 219 11.03 -5.31 10.79
C GLU A 219 12.40 -5.95 10.58
N ALA A 220 13.18 -5.47 9.60
CA ALA A 220 14.55 -5.93 9.36
C ALA A 220 15.51 -5.54 10.50
N ALA A 221 15.40 -4.32 11.04
CA ALA A 221 16.21 -3.91 12.19
C ALA A 221 15.86 -4.73 13.44
N ALA A 222 14.57 -5.00 13.67
CA ALA A 222 14.09 -5.81 14.78
C ALA A 222 14.54 -7.27 14.69
N SER A 223 14.65 -7.86 13.49
CA SER A 223 15.13 -9.24 13.33
C SER A 223 16.61 -9.38 13.68
N LEU A 224 17.45 -8.41 13.34
CA LEU A 224 18.87 -8.41 13.72
C LEU A 224 19.07 -8.36 15.25
N VAL A 225 18.26 -7.57 15.97
CA VAL A 225 18.33 -7.51 17.44
C VAL A 225 17.94 -8.84 18.09
N LYS A 226 17.01 -9.61 17.50
CA LYS A 226 16.63 -10.94 18.03
C LYS A 226 17.74 -11.98 17.88
N GLU A 227 18.57 -11.88 16.84
CA GLU A 227 19.67 -12.82 16.60
C GLU A 227 20.80 -12.63 17.62
N THR A 228 20.93 -11.43 18.20
CA THR A 228 21.87 -11.14 19.28
C THR A 228 21.25 -11.46 20.64
N ASP A 229 21.55 -12.64 21.20
CA ASP A 229 21.12 -13.16 22.52
C ASP A 229 21.50 -12.28 23.75
N ALA A 230 22.08 -11.10 23.55
CA ALA A 230 22.40 -10.18 24.63
C ALA A 230 21.15 -9.36 24.99
N GLY A 231 20.82 -9.27 26.28
CA GLY A 231 19.61 -8.63 26.82
C GLY A 231 19.39 -7.14 26.51
N ASP A 232 20.10 -6.57 25.54
CA ASP A 232 19.95 -5.22 25.03
C ASP A 232 19.00 -5.23 23.82
N ARG A 233 17.70 -5.17 24.10
CA ARG A 233 16.61 -5.19 23.08
C ARG A 233 16.46 -3.83 22.40
N LYS A 234 17.57 -3.27 21.94
CA LYS A 234 17.65 -1.87 21.51
C LYS A 234 18.06 -1.75 20.05
N ILE A 235 17.21 -1.11 19.25
CA ILE A 235 17.51 -0.73 17.87
C ILE A 235 18.33 0.57 17.91
N THR A 236 19.64 0.41 17.80
CA THR A 236 20.57 1.53 17.65
C THR A 236 20.71 1.95 16.20
N ARG A 237 21.31 3.11 15.94
CA ARG A 237 21.56 3.59 14.58
C ARG A 237 22.39 2.59 13.76
N ALA A 238 23.41 1.99 14.37
CA ALA A 238 24.27 1.00 13.70
C ALA A 238 23.49 -0.26 13.29
N VAL A 239 22.54 -0.72 14.12
CA VAL A 239 21.67 -1.85 13.78
C VAL A 239 20.76 -1.51 12.61
N ALA A 240 20.18 -0.29 12.61
CA ALA A 240 19.37 0.17 11.49
C ALA A 240 20.20 0.22 10.20
N GLU A 241 21.37 0.87 10.20
CA GLU A 241 22.27 0.94 9.05
C GLU A 241 22.63 -0.47 8.51
N ALA A 242 22.98 -1.41 9.40
CA ALA A 242 23.31 -2.79 9.02
C ALA A 242 22.12 -3.54 8.38
N ALA A 243 20.91 -3.38 8.93
CA ALA A 243 19.70 -3.97 8.36
C ALA A 243 19.42 -3.46 6.94
N LEU A 244 19.58 -2.15 6.72
CA LEU A 244 19.29 -1.53 5.44
C LEU A 244 20.37 -1.85 4.39
N GLN A 245 21.66 -1.88 4.77
CA GLN A 245 22.75 -2.30 3.89
C GLN A 245 22.59 -3.76 3.43
N ARG A 246 22.26 -4.68 4.35
CA ARG A 246 22.05 -6.09 4.01
C ARG A 246 20.90 -6.27 3.00
N LYS A 247 19.88 -5.43 3.08
CA LYS A 247 18.76 -5.41 2.13
C LYS A 247 19.17 -4.86 0.77
N ALA A 248 19.91 -3.75 0.70
CA ALA A 248 20.44 -3.22 -0.55
C ALA A 248 21.27 -4.26 -1.32
N LEU A 249 22.16 -4.98 -0.62
CA LEU A 249 22.96 -6.07 -1.20
C LEU A 249 22.11 -7.26 -1.68
N GLN A 250 20.95 -7.53 -1.06
CA GLN A 250 20.04 -8.58 -1.51
C GLN A 250 19.22 -8.15 -2.74
N TYR A 251 18.81 -6.88 -2.82
CA TYR A 251 18.13 -6.32 -3.99
C TYR A 251 19.07 -6.21 -5.20
N ASP A 252 20.34 -5.87 -4.99
CA ASP A 252 21.36 -5.83 -6.05
C ASP A 252 21.84 -7.21 -6.52
N LYS A 253 21.35 -8.32 -5.95
CA LYS A 253 21.67 -9.67 -6.47
C LYS A 253 21.21 -9.88 -7.92
N HIS A 254 20.27 -9.08 -8.41
CA HIS A 254 19.84 -9.09 -9.81
C HIS A 254 20.53 -8.02 -10.68
N GLY A 255 21.39 -7.16 -10.09
CA GLY A 255 22.24 -6.19 -10.80
C GLY A 255 21.52 -5.01 -11.47
N GLU A 256 20.18 -4.94 -11.39
CA GLU A 256 19.39 -3.91 -12.08
C GLU A 256 19.54 -2.52 -11.46
N GLU A 257 19.59 -2.40 -10.13
CA GLU A 257 19.78 -1.12 -9.44
C GLU A 257 21.17 -0.53 -9.71
N HIS A 258 22.22 -1.35 -9.64
CA HIS A 258 23.57 -0.92 -9.99
C HIS A 258 23.67 -0.49 -11.46
N TYR A 259 22.98 -1.20 -12.37
CA TYR A 259 22.91 -0.82 -13.79
C TYR A 259 22.13 0.48 -13.99
N ASN A 260 21.03 0.69 -13.26
CA ASN A 260 20.22 1.91 -13.32
C ASN A 260 20.96 3.12 -12.76
N LEU A 261 21.68 2.98 -11.64
CA LEU A 261 22.53 4.01 -11.06
C LEU A 261 23.69 4.38 -11.99
N ILE A 262 24.40 3.40 -12.54
CA ILE A 262 25.48 3.65 -13.52
C ILE A 262 24.92 4.27 -14.81
N SER A 263 23.76 3.81 -15.27
CA SER A 263 23.08 4.38 -16.45
C SER A 263 22.62 5.81 -16.20
N ALA A 264 22.06 6.12 -15.03
CA ALA A 264 21.68 7.46 -14.63
C ALA A 264 22.92 8.37 -14.56
N PHE A 265 23.99 7.92 -13.91
CA PHE A 265 25.26 8.62 -13.85
C PHE A 265 25.85 8.90 -15.24
N HIS A 266 25.87 7.90 -16.14
CA HIS A 266 26.31 8.10 -17.53
C HIS A 266 25.41 9.08 -18.31
N LYS A 267 24.10 9.10 -18.04
CA LYS A 267 23.18 10.07 -18.66
C LYS A 267 23.40 11.47 -18.11
N SER A 268 23.64 11.65 -16.81
CA SER A 268 23.98 12.94 -16.19
C SER A 268 25.31 13.49 -16.75
N LEU A 269 26.33 12.64 -16.89
CA LEU A 269 27.59 13.01 -17.53
C LEU A 269 27.44 13.38 -19.01
N ARG A 270 26.61 12.64 -19.77
CA ARG A 270 26.32 12.96 -21.18
C ARG A 270 25.47 14.23 -21.33
N GLY A 271 24.60 14.51 -20.36
CA GLY A 271 23.76 15.70 -20.29
C GLY A 271 24.50 16.94 -19.78
N SER A 272 25.76 16.80 -19.36
CA SER A 272 26.54 17.86 -18.72
C SER A 272 25.83 18.47 -17.51
N ASP A 273 25.14 17.64 -16.73
CA ASP A 273 24.49 18.04 -15.49
C ASP A 273 25.33 17.54 -14.29
N PRO A 274 26.23 18.39 -13.76
CA PRO A 274 27.14 18.01 -12.69
C PRO A 274 26.43 17.85 -11.34
N ASP A 275 25.30 18.55 -11.13
CA ASP A 275 24.52 18.44 -9.90
C ASP A 275 23.73 17.11 -9.87
N ALA A 276 23.26 16.64 -11.02
CA ALA A 276 22.64 15.31 -11.16
C ALA A 276 23.64 14.15 -11.21
N ALA A 277 24.95 14.42 -11.26
CA ALA A 277 26.01 13.41 -11.29
C ALA A 277 26.67 13.19 -9.92
N LEU A 278 26.53 14.12 -8.98
CA LEU A 278 27.08 14.10 -7.62
C LEU A 278 26.04 13.61 -6.60
#